data_AF-A0A2T6C7E8-F1
#
_entry.id   AF-A0A2T6C7E8-F1
#
_cell.length_a   1.000
_cell.length_b   1.000
_cell.length_c   1.000
_cell.angle_alpha   90.00
_cell.angle_beta   90.00
_cell.angle_gamma   90.00
#
_symmetry.space_group_name_H-M   'P 1'
#
loop_
_entity.id
_entity.type
_entity.pdbx_description
1 polymer ?
#
loop_
_entity_poly.entity_id
_entity_poly.type
_entity_poly.pdbx_seq_one_letter_code
_entity_poly.pdbx_strand_id
1 'polypeptide(L)' 'MTVEDLAHKHLGVDLTRPEFWQEAVDLVKGDIHRFLELTDHR' A
#
# COMPACT_ATOMS: atom_id res chain seq x y z
N MET A 1 20.13 -2.46 14.58
CA MET A 1 19.46 -1.93 13.37
C MET A 1 18.15 -2.67 13.25
N THR A 2 17.04 -1.95 13.27
CA THR A 2 15.71 -2.50 13.04
C THR A 2 15.41 -2.57 11.54
N VAL A 3 14.26 -3.11 11.17
CA VAL A 3 13.81 -3.13 9.78
C VAL A 3 13.51 -1.71 9.29
N GLU A 4 12.95 -0.88 10.15
CA GLU A 4 12.68 0.55 9.91
C GLU A 4 13.99 1.30 9.64
N ASP A 5 15.04 1.06 10.44
CA ASP A 5 16.37 1.65 10.20
C ASP A 5 16.93 1.27 8.82
N LEU A 6 16.76 0.00 8.42
CA LEU A 6 17.25 -0.50 7.13
C LEU A 6 16.45 0.08 5.96
N ALA A 7 15.12 0.16 6.08
CA ALA A 7 14.24 0.72 5.06
C ALA A 7 14.52 2.21 4.85
N HIS A 8 14.69 2.98 5.93
CA HIS A 8 15.04 4.38 5.81
C HIS A 8 16.41 4.56 5.15
N LYS A 9 17.42 3.78 5.57
CA LYS A 9 18.79 3.92 5.07
C LYS A 9 18.96 3.49 3.61
N HIS A 10 18.29 2.42 3.18
CA HIS A 10 18.56 1.80 1.88
C HIS A 10 17.46 2.05 0.83
N LEU A 11 16.23 2.33 1.26
CA LEU A 11 15.09 2.53 0.37
C LEU A 11 14.55 3.97 0.44
N GLY A 12 15.00 4.79 1.41
CA GLY A 12 14.57 6.17 1.55
C GLY A 12 13.11 6.33 1.98
N VAL A 13 12.51 5.28 2.54
CA VAL A 13 11.11 5.26 2.99
C VAL A 13 11.02 5.16 4.50
N ASP A 14 9.97 5.75 5.09
CA ASP A 14 9.71 5.67 6.53
C ASP A 14 8.52 4.73 6.80
N LEU A 15 8.82 3.55 7.35
CA LEU A 15 7.82 2.52 7.66
C LEU A 15 6.95 2.88 8.89
N THR A 16 7.34 3.88 9.68
CA THR A 16 6.57 4.32 10.87
C THR A 16 5.42 5.26 10.53
N ARG A 17 5.43 5.76 9.29
CA ARG A 17 4.47 6.73 8.77
C ARG A 17 3.27 6.01 8.16
N PRO A 18 2.03 6.35 8.57
CA PRO A 18 0.82 5.75 8.00
C PRO A 18 0.74 5.89 6.48
N GLU A 19 1.31 6.96 5.93
CA GLU A 19 1.32 7.26 4.51
C GLU A 19 1.98 6.15 3.68
N PHE A 20 3.07 5.55 4.17
CA PHE A 20 3.74 4.43 3.51
C PHE A 20 2.79 3.23 3.32
N TRP A 21 2.00 2.92 4.34
CA TRP A 21 1.07 1.79 4.32
C TRP A 21 -0.21 2.12 3.54
N GLN A 22 -0.61 3.40 3.50
CA GLN A 22 -1.77 3.84 2.74
C GLN A 22 -1.60 3.56 1.24
N GLU A 23 -0.41 3.80 0.69
CA GLU A 23 -0.10 3.51 -0.72
C GLU A 23 -0.27 2.02 -1.05
N ALA A 24 0.18 1.13 -0.16
CA ALA A 24 0.02 -0.32 -0.35
C ALA A 24 -1.46 -0.76 -0.30
N VAL A 25 -2.25 -0.17 0.60
CA VAL A 25 -3.69 -0.45 0.73
C VAL A 25 -4.46 0.09 -0.48
N ASP A 26 -4.09 1.25 -1.01
CA ASP A 26 -4.76 1.86 -2.15
C ASP A 26 -4.62 1.02 -3.43
N LEU A 27 -3.49 0.32 -3.59
CA LEU A 27 -3.32 -0.66 -4.67
C LEU A 27 -4.40 -1.75 -4.61
N VAL A 28 -4.58 -2.37 -3.44
CA VAL A 28 -5.56 -3.45 -3.24
C VAL A 28 -6.99 -2.93 -3.36
N LYS A 29 -7.27 -1.71 -2.89
CA LYS A 29 -8.57 -1.07 -3.08
C LYS A 29 -8.92 -0.91 -4.56
N GLY A 30 -7.96 -0.55 -5.40
CA GLY A 30 -8.16 -0.46 -6.85
C GLY A 30 -8.63 -1.79 -7.46
N ASP A 31 -8.01 -2.90 -7.05
CA ASP A 31 -8.42 -4.23 -7.50
C ASP A 31 -9.85 -4.60 -7.02
N ILE A 32 -10.19 -4.25 -5.78
CA ILE A 32 -11.53 -4.47 -5.22
C ILE A 32 -12.57 -3.66 -6.01
N HIS A 33 -12.32 -2.38 -6.27
CA HIS A 33 -13.23 -1.55 -7.06
C HIS A 33 -13.45 -2.15 -8.45
N ARG A 34 -12.36 -2.53 -9.14
CA ARG A 34 -12.45 -3.17 -10.44
C ARG A 34 -13.25 -4.47 -10.40
N PHE A 35 -13.07 -5.29 -9.36
CA PHE A 35 -13.85 -6.51 -9.18
C PHE A 35 -15.34 -6.20 -9.02
N LEU A 36 -15.69 -5.23 -8.16
CA LEU A 36 -17.08 -4.83 -7.94
C LEU A 36 -17.74 -4.31 -9.23
N GLU A 37 -17.06 -3.45 -9.99
CA GLU A 37 -17.54 -2.96 -11.29
C GLU A 37 -17.86 -4.10 -12.27
N LEU A 38 -17.01 -5.13 -12.33
CA LEU A 38 -17.27 -6.31 -13.17
C LEU A 38 -18.48 -7.13 -12.70
N THR A 39 -18.81 -7.07 -11.40
CA THR A 39 -19.95 -7.82 -10.83
C THR A 39 -21.28 -7.07 -10.90
N ASP A 40 -21.26 -5.74 -11.01
CA ASP A 40 -22.46 -4.89 -10.97
C ASP A 40 -23.19 -4.84 -12.33
N HIS A 41 -22.50 -5.16 -13.43
CA HIS A 41 -23.09 -5.22 -14.79
C HIS A 41 -23.83 -6.53 -15.11
N ARG A 42 -24.62 -7.03 -14.16
CA ARG A 42 -25.43 -8.26 -14.33
C ARG A 42 -26.90 -7.99 -14.61
#